data_AF-A0A4Q2AN20-F1
#
_entry.id   AF-A0A4Q2AN20-F1
#
_cell.length_a   1.000
_cell.length_b   1.000
_cell.length_c   1.000
_cell.angle_alpha   90.00
_cell.angle_beta   90.00
_cell.angle_gamma   90.00
#
_symmetry.space_group_name_H-M   'P 1'
#
loop_
_entity.id
_entity.type
_entity.pdbx_description
1 polymer ?
#
loop_
_entity_poly.entity_id
_entity_poly.type
_entity_poly.pdbx_seq_one_letter_code
_entity_poly.pdbx_strand_id
1 'polypeptide(L)'
;MMYEREGDEIITGAVDALWDNIAFVVIDNEMLSDDGYTYVNAGLNGIEERWNDEAISEIVLKYGCKLQGREIVHKIFGDNIEGAIMSMIQAVTAVETYLYFMNATEGDK
;
A
#
# COMPACT_ATOMS: atom_id res chain seq x y z
N MET A 1 -7.24 -13.84 14.21
CA MET A 1 -7.18 -12.37 14.13
C MET A 1 -6.51 -12.03 12.81
N MET A 2 -7.00 -11.05 12.06
CA MET A 2 -6.50 -10.76 10.70
C MET A 2 -5.18 -9.97 10.70
N TYR A 3 -4.83 -9.39 11.86
CA TYR A 3 -3.64 -8.58 12.09
C TYR A 3 -3.24 -8.63 13.57
N GLU A 4 -2.02 -8.22 13.86
CA GLU A 4 -1.49 -7.90 15.20
C GLU A 4 -1.33 -6.38 15.32
N ARG A 5 -1.51 -5.82 16.52
CA ARG A 5 -1.37 -4.38 16.77
C ARG A 5 -0.27 -4.11 17.79
N GLU A 6 0.72 -3.34 17.39
CA GLU A 6 1.87 -2.95 18.21
C GLU A 6 1.93 -1.42 18.29
N GLY A 7 1.31 -0.85 19.33
CA GLY A 7 1.14 0.60 19.44
C GLY A 7 0.26 1.15 18.31
N ASP A 8 0.87 1.97 17.45
CA ASP A 8 0.22 2.59 16.29
C ASP A 8 0.39 1.75 15.01
N GLU A 9 1.19 0.69 15.06
CA GLU A 9 1.42 -0.22 13.93
C GLU A 9 0.41 -1.37 13.91
N ILE A 10 0.00 -1.75 12.71
CA ILE A 10 -0.88 -2.86 12.38
C ILE A 10 -0.13 -3.79 11.43
N ILE A 11 0.29 -4.95 11.93
CA ILE A 11 0.99 -5.96 11.13
C ILE A 11 -0.05 -6.97 10.64
N THR A 12 -0.25 -7.06 9.34
CA THR A 12 -1.25 -7.97 8.76
C THR A 12 -0.64 -9.34 8.47
N GLY A 13 -1.50 -10.36 8.33
CA GLY A 13 -1.07 -11.66 7.80
C GLY A 13 -1.01 -11.73 6.27
N ALA A 14 -1.27 -10.62 5.56
CA ALA A 14 -1.12 -10.55 4.11
C ALA A 14 0.33 -10.21 3.76
N VAL A 15 0.81 -10.76 2.65
CA VAL A 15 2.17 -10.52 2.17
C VAL A 15 2.18 -9.68 0.91
N ASP A 16 3.23 -8.88 0.77
CA ASP A 16 3.49 -8.02 -0.36
C ASP A 16 4.12 -8.80 -1.54
N ALA A 17 4.43 -8.11 -2.64
CA ALA A 17 5.05 -8.74 -3.81
C ALA A 17 6.45 -9.35 -3.56
N LEU A 18 7.08 -9.03 -2.43
CA LEU A 18 8.40 -9.48 -2.00
C LEU A 18 8.35 -10.53 -0.88
N TRP A 19 7.14 -10.98 -0.50
CA TRP A 19 6.88 -11.95 0.57
C TRP A 19 7.04 -11.43 2.00
N ASP A 20 7.12 -10.11 2.17
CA ASP A 20 7.12 -9.46 3.49
C ASP A 20 5.68 -9.20 3.95
N ASN A 21 5.44 -9.22 5.27
CA ASN A 21 4.12 -8.90 5.80
C ASN A 21 3.79 -7.42 5.53
N ILE A 22 2.59 -7.17 5.00
CA ILE A 22 2.11 -5.81 4.83
C ILE A 22 1.76 -5.24 6.21
N ALA A 23 2.35 -4.10 6.55
CA ALA A 23 2.09 -3.36 7.78
C ALA A 23 1.54 -1.97 7.46
N PHE A 24 0.74 -1.43 8.38
CA PHE A 24 0.16 -0.09 8.30
C PHE A 24 0.37 0.66 9.60
N VAL A 25 0.46 1.99 9.51
CA VAL A 25 0.55 2.88 10.66
C VAL A 25 -0.73 3.70 10.79
N VAL A 26 -1.22 3.80 12.02
CA VAL A 26 -2.30 4.71 12.40
C VAL A 26 -1.71 6.10 12.62
N ILE A 27 -1.85 7.00 11.63
CA ILE A 27 -1.28 8.37 11.70
C ILE A 27 -2.14 9.28 12.60
N ASP A 28 -3.45 9.05 12.62
CA ASP A 28 -4.40 9.63 13.55
C ASP A 28 -5.52 8.62 13.85
N ASN A 29 -6.38 8.90 14.84
CA ASN A 29 -7.45 7.97 15.25
C ASN A 29 -8.44 7.59 14.13
N GLU A 30 -8.34 8.17 12.94
CA GLU A 30 -9.23 7.89 11.80
C GLU A 30 -8.48 7.61 10.49
N MET A 31 -7.16 7.38 10.49
CA MET A 31 -6.40 7.21 9.23
C MET A 31 -5.31 6.14 9.33
N LEU A 32 -5.32 5.25 8.35
CA LEU A 32 -4.24 4.30 8.08
C LEU A 32 -3.35 4.83 6.96
N SER A 33 -2.06 4.55 7.06
CA SER A 33 -1.05 4.77 6.03
C SER A 33 -0.18 3.53 5.88
N ASP A 34 0.36 3.33 4.68
CA ASP A 34 1.47 2.39 4.46
C ASP A 34 2.82 2.98 4.88
N ASP A 35 2.85 4.20 5.42
CA ASP A 35 4.06 4.94 5.84
C ASP A 35 5.10 5.07 4.69
N GLY A 36 4.62 5.03 3.44
CA GLY A 36 5.46 5.08 2.25
C GLY A 36 6.22 3.78 1.98
N TYR A 37 5.92 2.70 2.69
CA TYR A 37 6.52 1.38 2.54
C TYR A 37 6.57 0.94 1.07
N THR A 38 5.44 1.04 0.37
CA THR A 38 5.34 0.62 -1.03
C THR A 38 6.32 1.38 -1.93
N TYR A 39 6.47 2.70 -1.69
CA TYR A 39 7.40 3.55 -2.43
C TYR A 39 8.86 3.20 -2.13
N VAL A 40 9.20 3.06 -0.85
CA VAL A 40 10.56 2.73 -0.41
C VAL A 40 10.98 1.38 -0.98
N ASN A 41 10.08 0.39 -0.97
CA ASN A 41 10.33 -0.91 -1.56
C ASN A 41 10.58 -0.84 -3.07
N ALA A 42 9.85 -0.01 -3.81
CA ALA A 42 10.11 0.21 -5.23
C ALA A 42 11.54 0.75 -5.46
N GLY A 43 12.01 1.67 -4.61
CA GLY A 43 13.38 2.18 -4.59
C GLY A 43 14.44 1.11 -4.30
N LEU A 44 14.25 0.31 -3.25
CA LEU A 44 15.19 -0.73 -2.85
C LEU A 44 15.33 -1.84 -3.92
N ASN A 45 14.29 -2.05 -4.72
CA ASN A 45 14.27 -3.07 -5.78
C ASN A 45 14.58 -2.50 -7.17
N GLY A 46 14.99 -1.24 -7.28
CA GLY A 46 15.45 -0.63 -8.53
C GLY A 46 14.34 -0.49 -9.58
N ILE A 47 13.10 -0.24 -9.14
CA ILE A 47 11.95 -0.01 -10.01
C ILE A 47 11.20 1.30 -9.67
N GLU A 48 11.83 2.19 -8.90
CA GLU A 48 11.29 3.50 -8.51
C GLU A 48 10.87 4.33 -9.73
N GLU A 49 11.56 4.19 -10.87
CA GLU A 49 11.23 4.92 -12.10
C GLU A 49 9.86 4.52 -12.69
N ARG A 50 9.29 3.39 -12.26
CA ARG A 50 7.94 2.96 -12.61
C ARG A 50 6.86 3.64 -11.76
N TRP A 51 7.26 4.35 -10.72
CA TRP A 51 6.33 5.09 -9.87
C TRP A 51 5.74 6.27 -10.64
N ASN A 52 4.45 6.18 -10.93
CA ASN A 52 3.69 7.22 -11.60
C ASN A 52 2.53 7.65 -10.70
N ASP A 53 2.62 8.87 -10.16
CA ASP A 53 1.64 9.40 -9.19
C ASP A 53 0.21 9.38 -9.73
N GLU A 54 0.02 9.69 -11.02
CA GLU A 54 -1.31 9.71 -11.65
C GLU A 54 -1.90 8.29 -11.73
N ALA A 55 -1.13 7.34 -12.28
CA ALA A 55 -1.57 5.95 -12.40
C ALA A 55 -1.79 5.29 -11.04
N ILE A 56 -0.90 5.53 -10.06
CA ILE A 56 -1.02 5.00 -8.71
C ILE A 56 -2.24 5.59 -8.01
N SER A 57 -2.45 6.91 -8.12
CA SER A 57 -3.65 7.57 -7.60
C SER A 57 -4.93 6.93 -8.17
N GLU A 58 -4.99 6.68 -9.48
CA GLU A 58 -6.13 5.99 -10.11
C GLU A 58 -6.32 4.54 -9.61
N ILE A 59 -5.24 3.81 -9.34
CA ILE A 59 -5.30 2.44 -8.81
C ILE A 59 -5.86 2.46 -7.39
N VAL A 60 -5.28 3.24 -6.48
CA VAL A 60 -5.64 3.22 -5.06
C VAL A 60 -7.04 3.76 -4.81
N LEU A 61 -7.52 4.70 -5.64
CA LEU A 61 -8.88 5.23 -5.59
C LEU A 61 -9.95 4.15 -5.79
N LYS A 62 -9.68 3.09 -6.58
CA LYS A 62 -10.62 1.98 -6.80
C LYS A 62 -10.94 1.20 -5.51
N TYR A 63 -10.06 1.30 -4.52
CA TYR A 63 -10.16 0.62 -3.24
C TYR A 63 -10.52 1.58 -2.09
N GLY A 64 -10.95 2.81 -2.41
CA GLY A 64 -11.29 3.83 -1.41
C GLY A 64 -10.08 4.46 -0.70
N CYS A 65 -8.87 4.16 -1.17
CA CYS A 65 -7.63 4.76 -0.67
C CYS A 65 -7.30 6.05 -1.45
N LYS A 66 -6.32 6.80 -0.97
CA LYS A 66 -5.78 8.00 -1.61
C LYS A 66 -4.26 7.93 -1.60
N LEU A 67 -3.63 8.48 -2.64
CA LEU A 67 -2.21 8.78 -2.61
C LEU A 67 -1.98 10.18 -2.00
N GLN A 68 -1.20 10.25 -0.93
CA GLN A 68 -0.81 11.50 -0.27
C GLN A 68 0.71 11.62 -0.23
N GLY A 69 1.26 12.39 -1.16
CA GLY A 69 2.69 12.35 -1.41
C GLY A 69 3.06 10.98 -1.98
N ARG A 70 3.84 10.21 -1.23
CA ARG A 70 4.26 8.83 -1.60
C ARG A 70 3.64 7.75 -0.71
N GLU A 71 2.68 8.15 0.12
CA GLU A 71 1.99 7.26 1.05
C GLU A 71 0.60 6.92 0.51
N ILE A 72 0.24 5.64 0.62
CA ILE A 72 -1.12 5.17 0.39
C ILE A 72 -1.85 5.30 1.72
N VAL A 73 -2.96 6.04 1.74
CA VAL A 73 -3.73 6.30 2.95
C VAL A 73 -5.20 5.93 2.79
N HIS A 74 -5.83 5.50 3.89
CA HIS A 74 -7.25 5.18 3.93
C HIS A 74 -7.90 5.71 5.23
N LYS A 75 -9.06 6.35 5.10
CA LYS A 75 -9.84 6.83 6.25
C LYS A 75 -10.57 5.67 6.93
N ILE A 76 -10.46 5.54 8.25
CA ILE A 76 -11.27 4.64 9.07
C ILE A 76 -12.65 5.28 9.25
N PHE A 77 -13.71 4.56 8.85
CA PHE A 77 -15.09 5.02 8.97
C PHE A 77 -15.75 4.40 10.21
N GLY A 78 -15.95 5.22 11.25
CA GLY A 78 -16.45 4.74 12.55
C GLY A 78 -15.47 3.72 13.14
N ASP A 79 -16.00 2.61 13.67
CA ASP A 79 -15.17 1.55 14.26
C ASP A 79 -14.71 0.48 13.25
N ASN A 80 -14.85 0.73 11.94
CA ASN A 80 -14.57 -0.26 10.89
C ASN A 80 -13.09 -0.32 10.48
N ILE A 81 -12.22 -0.63 11.44
CA ILE A 81 -10.78 -0.79 11.19
C ILE A 81 -10.47 -1.97 10.26
N GLU A 82 -11.20 -3.09 10.39
CA GLU A 82 -10.99 -4.28 9.55
C GLU A 82 -11.29 -4.00 8.08
N GLY A 83 -12.35 -3.24 7.78
CA GLY A 83 -12.64 -2.80 6.43
C GLY A 83 -11.56 -1.88 5.86
N ALA A 84 -11.02 -0.96 6.66
CA ALA A 84 -9.93 -0.09 6.26
C ALA A 84 -8.64 -0.88 5.96
N ILE A 85 -8.29 -1.85 6.81
CA ILE A 85 -7.16 -2.77 6.61
C ILE A 85 -7.32 -3.54 5.30
N MET A 86 -8.52 -4.08 5.03
CA MET A 86 -8.78 -4.82 3.80
C MET A 86 -8.65 -3.97 2.54
N SER A 87 -9.19 -2.74 2.57
CA SER A 87 -9.01 -1.77 1.49
C SER A 87 -7.55 -1.44 1.24
N MET A 88 -6.78 -1.21 2.32
CA MET A 88 -5.34 -0.91 2.25
C MET A 88 -4.54 -2.08 1.67
N ILE A 89 -4.79 -3.32 2.11
CA ILE A 89 -4.16 -4.53 1.54
C ILE A 89 -4.42 -4.59 0.03
N GLN A 90 -5.68 -4.44 -0.38
CA GLN A 90 -6.04 -4.48 -1.80
C GLN A 90 -5.36 -3.37 -2.62
N ALA A 91 -5.27 -2.16 -2.08
CA ALA A 91 -4.61 -1.03 -2.72
C ALA A 91 -3.10 -1.26 -2.87
N VAL A 92 -2.40 -1.64 -1.79
CA VAL A 92 -0.97 -1.97 -1.81
C VAL A 92 -0.70 -3.08 -2.82
N THR A 93 -1.40 -4.20 -2.72
CA THR A 93 -1.22 -5.34 -3.65
C THR A 93 -1.44 -4.92 -5.11
N ALA A 94 -2.42 -4.05 -5.40
CA ALA A 94 -2.68 -3.59 -6.76
C ALA A 94 -1.57 -2.66 -7.29
N VAL A 95 -1.07 -1.75 -6.45
CA VAL A 95 0.07 -0.88 -6.79
C VAL A 95 1.33 -1.69 -7.00
N GLU A 96 1.62 -2.63 -6.12
CA GLU A 96 2.76 -3.54 -6.27
C GLU A 96 2.63 -4.41 -7.52
N THR A 97 1.43 -4.91 -7.82
CA THR A 97 1.22 -5.66 -9.05
C THR A 97 1.53 -4.81 -10.28
N TYR A 98 1.13 -3.54 -10.26
CA TYR A 98 1.46 -2.57 -11.30
C TYR A 98 2.98 -2.33 -11.41
N LEU A 99 3.67 -2.14 -10.28
CA LEU A 99 5.10 -1.84 -10.25
C LEU A 99 5.98 -3.05 -10.61
N TYR A 100 5.76 -4.19 -9.95
CA TYR A 100 6.63 -5.37 -10.04
C TYR A 100 6.29 -6.26 -11.24
N PHE A 101 5.01 -6.39 -11.62
CA PHE A 101 4.58 -7.39 -12.61
C PHE A 101 4.10 -6.80 -13.94
N MET A 102 3.56 -5.57 -13.96
CA MET A 102 2.96 -5.01 -15.19
C MET A 102 3.96 -4.30 -16.13
N ASN A 103 5.27 -4.25 -15.81
CA ASN A 103 6.27 -3.59 -16.66
C ASN A 103 7.64 -4.32 -16.74
N ALA A 104 7.62 -5.59 -17.14
CA ALA A 104 8.80 -6.24 -17.74
C ALA A 104 8.91 -5.97 -19.26
N THR A 105 8.27 -4.93 -19.81
CA THR A 105 8.10 -4.76 -21.26
C THR A 105 8.78 -3.56 -21.92
N GLU A 106 9.54 -2.74 -21.20
CA GLU A 106 10.26 -1.61 -21.83
C GLU A 106 11.78 -1.55 -21.56
N GLY A 107 12.35 -2.62 -20.98
CA GLY A 107 13.81 -2.76 -20.77
C GLY A 107 14.48 -3.98 -21.43
N ASP A 108 13.71 -4.99 -21.85
CA ASP A 108 14.22 -6.20 -22.54
C ASP A 108 14.18 -6.04 -24.06
N LYS A 109 14.85 -5.01 -24.59
CA LYS A 109 15.13 -4.87 -26.04
C LYS A 109 16.61 -4.62 -26.29
#